data_AF-A0A6A4GNK6-F1
#
_entry.id   AF-A0A6A4GNK6-F1
#
_cell.length_a   1.000
_cell.length_b   1.000
_cell.length_c   1.000
_cell.angle_alpha   90.00
_cell.angle_beta   90.00
_cell.angle_gamma   90.00
#
_symmetry.space_group_name_H-M   'P 1'
#
loop_
_entity.id
_entity.type
_entity.pdbx_description
1 polymer ?
#
loop_
_entity_poly.entity_id
_entity_poly.type
_entity_poly.pdbx_seq_one_letter_code
_entity_poly.pdbx_strand_id
1 'polypeptide(L)' 'AEAYQKYYNQWVGNLHTLFPHTREGTARPNIHAGQHIYDFLLLFGPVISWWCFPFERLIGALQKINTNDFVG' A
#
# COMPACT_ATOMS: atom_id res chain seq x y z
N ALA A 1 15.05 -3.33 5.52
CA ALA A 1 13.87 -4.18 5.28
C ALA A 1 13.51 -5.02 6.50
N GLU A 2 14.47 -5.72 7.12
CA GLU A 2 14.23 -6.61 8.28
C GLU A 2 13.53 -5.94 9.48
N ALA A 3 13.96 -4.73 9.85
CA ALA A 3 13.30 -3.99 10.94
C ALA A 3 11.81 -3.73 10.66
N TYR A 4 11.47 -3.40 9.41
CA TYR A 4 10.08 -3.23 9.00
C TYR A 4 9.29 -4.53 9.19
N GLN A 5 9.80 -5.66 8.67
CA GLN A 5 9.15 -6.96 8.80
C GLN A 5 8.92 -7.35 10.26
N LYS A 6 9.94 -7.16 11.11
CA LYS A 6 9.87 -7.43 12.55
C LYS A 6 8.74 -6.64 13.21
N TYR A 7 8.75 -5.31 13.06
CA TYR A 7 7.79 -4.45 13.73
C TYR A 7 6.38 -4.59 13.14
N TYR A 8 6.27 -4.85 11.83
CA TYR A 8 4.98 -5.12 11.19
C TYR A 8 4.32 -6.39 11.73
N ASN A 9 5.09 -7.48 11.80
CA ASN A 9 4.59 -8.75 12.37
C ASN A 9 4.21 -8.61 13.85
N GLN A 10 4.99 -7.86 14.63
CA GLN A 10 4.66 -7.57 16.03
C GLN A 10 3.36 -6.77 16.13
N TRP A 11 3.17 -5.76 15.27
CA TRP A 11 1.95 -4.95 15.24
C TRP A 11 0.72 -5.79 14.86
N VAL A 12 0.80 -6.62 13.82
CA VAL A 12 -0.29 -7.54 13.43
C VAL A 12 -0.60 -8.54 14.54
N GLY A 13 0.43 -9.10 15.18
CA GLY A 13 0.25 -9.99 16.33
C GLY A 13 -0.50 -9.30 17.47
N ASN A 14 -0.08 -8.09 17.86
CA ASN A 14 -0.73 -7.30 18.90
C ASN A 14 -2.17 -6.91 18.53
N LEU A 15 -2.43 -6.61 17.25
CA LEU A 15 -3.78 -6.33 16.76
C LEU A 15 -4.70 -7.52 17.04
N HIS A 16 -4.25 -8.74 16.74
CA HIS A 16 -5.03 -9.95 17.01
C HIS A 16 -5.16 -10.25 18.50
N THR A 17 -4.17 -9.92 19.33
CA THR A 17 -4.26 -10.08 20.79
C THR A 17 -5.27 -9.12 21.40
N LEU A 18 -5.23 -7.83 21.02
CA LEU A 18 -6.11 -6.80 21.57
C LEU A 18 -7.52 -6.86 20.98
N PHE A 19 -7.64 -7.30 19.73
CA PHE A 19 -8.90 -7.37 19.00
C PHE A 19 -9.06 -8.75 18.33
N PRO A 20 -9.44 -9.80 19.08
CA PRO A 20 -9.48 -11.18 18.56
C PRO A 20 -10.36 -11.36 17.32
N HIS A 21 -11.44 -10.58 17.20
CA HIS A 21 -12.32 -10.58 16.03
C HIS A 21 -11.61 -10.20 14.71
N THR A 22 -10.43 -9.56 14.77
CA THR A 22 -9.61 -9.25 13.59
C THR A 22 -8.84 -10.45 13.05
N ARG A 23 -8.73 -11.52 13.85
CA ARG A 23 -8.09 -12.78 13.46
C ARG A 23 -9.05 -13.68 12.67
N GLU A 24 -10.35 -13.51 12.89
CA GLU A 24 -11.39 -14.31 12.26
C GLU A 24 -11.73 -13.74 10.87
N GLY A 25 -11.79 -14.62 9.87
CA GLY A 25 -12.11 -14.26 8.48
C GLY A 25 -10.90 -13.89 7.61
N THR A 26 -11.18 -13.37 6.41
CA THR A 26 -10.13 -13.00 5.44
C THR A 26 -9.35 -11.79 5.93
N ALA A 27 -8.01 -11.89 5.92
CA ALA A 27 -7.13 -10.77 6.22
C ALA A 27 -7.50 -9.55 5.37
N ARG A 28 -7.53 -8.38 5.99
CA ARG A 28 -7.79 -7.13 5.25
C ARG A 28 -6.72 -6.98 4.16
N PRO A 29 -7.08 -6.61 2.91
CA PRO A 29 -6.13 -6.48 1.81
C PRO A 29 -4.92 -5.61 2.16
N ASN A 30 -5.14 -4.56 2.95
CA ASN A 30 -4.11 -3.63 3.39
C ASN A 30 -3.11 -4.30 4.36
N ILE A 31 -3.58 -5.24 5.19
CA ILE A 31 -2.70 -6.02 6.08
C ILE A 31 -1.86 -6.99 5.27
N HIS A 32 -2.49 -7.70 4.32
CA HIS A 32 -1.79 -8.60 3.40
C HIS A 32 -0.74 -7.86 2.56
N ALA A 33 -1.11 -6.73 1.94
CA ALA A 33 -0.19 -5.90 1.17
C ALA A 33 0.96 -5.35 2.03
N GLY A 34 0.69 -4.97 3.28
CA GLY A 34 1.73 -4.54 4.21
C GLY A 34 2.75 -5.64 4.52
N GLN A 35 2.35 -6.91 4.61
CA GLN A 35 3.31 -8.02 4.76
C GLN A 35 4.27 -8.12 3.57
N HIS A 36 3.80 -7.83 2.35
CA HIS A 36 4.62 -7.84 1.14
C HIS A 36 5.52 -6.61 0.95
N ILE A 37 5.37 -5.54 1.74
CA ILE A 37 6.27 -4.38 1.66
C ILE A 37 7.72 -4.80 1.93
N TYR A 38 7.95 -5.79 2.80
CA TYR A 38 9.30 -6.35 2.99
C TYR A 38 9.89 -6.89 1.69
N ASP A 39 9.14 -7.72 0.97
CA ASP A 39 9.56 -8.31 -0.31
C ASP A 39 9.80 -7.20 -1.34
N PHE A 40 8.91 -6.22 -1.41
CA PHE A 40 9.00 -5.11 -2.36
C PHE A 40 10.16 -4.17 -2.08
N LEU A 41 10.53 -3.96 -0.81
CA LEU A 41 11.75 -3.22 -0.47
C LEU A 41 13.01 -3.90 -0.99
N LEU A 42 13.02 -5.24 -1.03
CA LEU A 42 14.15 -6.01 -1.57
C LEU A 42 14.16 -6.06 -3.09
N LEU A 43 12.99 -6.18 -3.71
CA LEU A 43 12.84 -6.37 -5.16
C LEU A 43 12.83 -5.05 -5.95
N PHE A 44 12.16 -4.02 -5.43
CA PHE A 44 11.85 -2.78 -6.15
C PHE A 44 12.45 -1.53 -5.50
N GLY A 45 13.11 -1.69 -4.35
CA GLY A 45 13.71 -0.59 -3.61
C GLY A 45 12.69 0.23 -2.80
N PRO A 46 12.98 1.50 -2.50
CA PRO A 46 12.15 2.33 -1.64
C PRO A 46 10.69 2.45 -2.13
N VAL A 47 9.72 2.50 -1.21
CA VAL A 47 8.28 2.58 -1.51
C VAL A 47 7.95 3.71 -2.50
N ILE A 48 8.61 4.85 -2.37
CA ILE A 48 8.40 6.01 -3.24
C ILE A 48 8.70 5.73 -4.73
N SER A 49 9.53 4.72 -5.02
CA SER A 49 9.89 4.33 -6.37
C SER A 49 8.77 3.57 -7.09
N TRP A 50 7.80 3.02 -6.37
CA TRP A 50 6.77 2.16 -6.95
C TRP A 50 5.34 2.41 -6.42
N TRP A 51 5.13 3.39 -5.54
CA TRP A 51 3.78 3.77 -5.11
C TRP A 51 2.99 4.53 -6.20
N CYS A 52 1.66 4.54 -6.07
CA CYS A 52 0.77 5.12 -7.08
C CYS A 52 0.66 6.66 -7.05
N PHE A 53 1.12 7.32 -5.98
CA PHE A 53 0.90 8.77 -5.77
C PHE A 53 1.34 9.67 -6.95
N PRO A 54 2.49 9.45 -7.62
CA PRO A 54 2.88 10.25 -8.78
C PRO A 54 1.91 10.09 -9.95
N PHE A 55 1.37 8.90 -10.16
CA PHE A 55 0.38 8.63 -11.20
C PHE A 55 -0.97 9.27 -10.87
N GLU A 56 -1.41 9.23 -9.61
CA GLU A 56 -2.62 9.94 -9.16
C GLU A 56 -2.50 11.46 -9.40
N ARG A 57 -1.33 12.04 -9.11
CA ARG A 57 -1.05 13.46 -9.43
C ARG A 57 -1.08 13.73 -10.93
N LEU A 58 -0.54 12.82 -11.75
CA LEU A 58 -0.56 12.94 -13.20
C LEU A 58 -1.99 12.87 -13.73
N ILE A 59 -2.81 11.93 -13.27
CA ILE A 59 -4.23 11.84 -13.63
C ILE A 59 -4.95 13.15 -13.31
N GLY A 60 -4.74 13.70 -12.11
CA GLY A 60 -5.33 14.99 -11.73
C GLY A 60 -4.85 16.18 -12.57
N ALA A 61 -3.63 16.12 -13.12
CA ALA A 61 -3.15 17.12 -14.08
C ALA A 61 -3.80 16.94 -15.44
N LEU A 62 -3.90 15.70 -15.93
CA LEU A 62 -4.55 15.36 -17.21
C LEU A 62 -6.03 15.77 -17.21
N GLN A 63 -6.75 15.55 -16.12
CA GLN A 63 -8.15 15.98 -15.95
C GLN A 63 -8.36 17.50 -16.06
N LYS A 64 -7.30 18.30 -15.91
CA LYS A 64 -7.37 19.78 -16.00
C LYS A 64 -6.95 20.31 -17.37
N ILE A 65 -6.49 19.46 -18.28
CA ILE A 65 -6.18 19.85 -19.64
C ILE A 65 -7.50 20.04 -20.38
N ASN A 66 -7.68 21.20 -21.01
CA ASN A 66 -8.83 21.44 -21.86
C ASN A 66 -8.69 20.57 -23.13
N THR A 67 -9.56 19.56 -23.27
CA THR A 67 -9.58 18.67 -24.43
C THR A 67 -10.42 19.21 -25.59
N ASN A 68 -11.06 20.38 -25.44
CA ASN A 68 -11.98 21.00 -26.41
C ASN A 68 -12.95 19.97 -27.05
N ASP A 69 -13.45 19.03 -26.24
CA ASP A 69 -14.34 17.93 -26.66
C ASP A 69 -13.79 17.01 -27.76
N PHE A 70 -12.49 17.08 -28.09
CA PHE A 70 -11.83 16.20 -29.07
C PHE A 70 -11.39 14.86 -28.49
N VAL A 71 -11.32 14.77 -27.17
CA VAL A 71 -10.98 13.54 -26.44
C VAL A 71 -12.07 13.34 -25.38
N GLY A 72 -13.01 12.44 -25.70
CA GLY A 72 -14.18 12.05 -24.91
C GLY A 72 -14.85 10.84 -25.54
#